data_AF-A0A936CDQ6-F1
#
_entry.id   AF-A0A936CDQ6-F1
#
_cell.length_a   1.000
_cell.length_b   1.000
_cell.length_c   1.000
_cell.angle_alpha   90.00
_cell.angle_beta   90.00
_cell.angle_gamma   90.00
#
_symmetry.space_group_name_H-M   'P 1'
#
loop_
_entity.id
_entity.type
_entity.pdbx_description
1 polymer ?
#
loop_
_entity_poly.entity_id
_entity_poly.type
_entity_poly.pdbx_seq_one_letter_code
_entity_poly.pdbx_strand_id
1 'polypeptide(L)' 'MKWATDLTRRLARATSTLNRIIGAPDYDGYLRHQRVCHPDRAPLTKDEFVKQRLEDRYSRPGARCC' A
#
# COMPACT_ATOMS: atom_id res chain seq x y z
N MET A 1 5.17 -0.23 29.45
CA MET A 1 5.03 1.10 28.79
C MET A 1 3.93 1.06 27.73
N LYS A 2 2.76 1.69 27.98
CA LYS A 2 1.62 1.73 27.02
C LYS A 2 1.73 2.85 25.96
N TRP A 3 2.71 3.75 26.09
CA TRP A 3 2.81 4.94 25.25
C TRP A 3 3.44 4.66 23.88
N ALA A 4 4.37 3.70 23.79
CA ALA A 4 5.03 3.32 22.55
C ALA A 4 4.07 2.67 21.53
N THR A 5 3.10 1.90 22.01
CA THR A 5 2.08 1.25 21.18
C THR A 5 0.98 2.21 20.72
N ASP A 6 0.69 3.26 21.49
CA ASP A 6 -0.29 4.29 21.10
C ASP A 6 0.29 5.21 20.01
N LEU A 7 1.55 5.62 20.16
CA LEU A 7 2.29 6.42 19.18
C LEU A 7 2.42 5.72 17.83
N THR A 8 2.80 4.44 17.82
CA THR A 8 2.92 3.65 16.57
C THR A 8 1.59 3.50 15.86
N ARG A 9 0.48 3.31 16.59
CA ARG A 9 -0.87 3.24 16.01
C ARG A 9 -1.32 4.57 15.42
N ARG A 10 -1.00 5.69 16.07
CA ARG A 10 -1.29 7.05 15.56
C ARG A 10 -0.48 7.38 14.33
N LEU A 11 0.81 7.04 14.33
CA LEU A 11 1.68 7.22 13.16
C LEU A 11 1.19 6.40 11.98
N ALA A 12 0.91 5.10 12.14
CA ALA A 12 0.42 4.25 11.05
C ALA A 12 -0.88 4.79 10.40
N ARG A 13 -1.79 5.36 11.21
CA ARG A 13 -3.00 6.02 10.69
C ARG A 13 -2.68 7.29 9.92
N ALA A 14 -1.77 8.12 10.43
CA ALA A 14 -1.34 9.34 9.75
C ALA A 14 -0.65 9.03 8.42
N THR A 15 0.23 8.02 8.35
CA THR A 15 0.90 7.62 7.11
C THR A 15 -0.10 7.16 6.05
N SER A 16 -1.10 6.36 6.45
CA SER A 16 -2.16 5.92 5.52
C SER A 16 -2.97 7.09 4.96
N THR A 17 -3.31 8.08 5.79
CA THR A 17 -3.99 9.31 5.35
C THR A 17 -3.11 10.14 4.43
N LEU A 18 -1.83 10.32 4.75
CA LEU A 18 -0.89 11.05 3.90
C LEU A 18 -0.70 10.37 2.55
N ASN A 19 -0.54 9.04 2.52
CA ASN A 19 -0.44 8.26 1.28
C ASN A 19 -1.67 8.44 0.38
N ARG A 20 -2.88 8.55 0.96
CA ARG A 20 -4.10 8.86 0.21
C ARG A 20 -4.09 10.28 -0.37
N ILE A 21 -3.63 11.27 0.39
CA ILE A 21 -3.58 12.68 -0.04
C ILE A 21 -2.59 12.86 -1.19
N ILE A 22 -1.38 12.32 -1.05
CA ILE A 22 -0.32 12.45 -2.06
C ILE A 22 -0.48 11.44 -3.21
N GLY A 23 -1.44 10.51 -3.10
CA GLY A 23 -1.62 9.41 -4.04
C GLY A 23 -0.41 8.46 -4.09
N ALA A 24 0.34 8.35 -2.97
CA ALA A 24 1.48 7.46 -2.89
C ALA A 24 1.03 6.00 -2.68
N PRO A 25 1.71 5.06 -3.35
CA PRO A 25 1.43 3.64 -3.19
C PRO A 25 1.84 3.14 -1.78
N ASP A 26 0.87 2.62 -1.02
CA ASP A 26 1.06 2.05 0.31
C ASP A 26 1.38 0.54 0.23
N TYR A 27 2.66 0.19 0.41
CA TYR A 27 3.14 -1.18 0.23
C TYR A 27 2.66 -2.14 1.34
N ASP A 28 2.57 -1.68 2.59
CA ASP A 28 2.08 -2.53 3.69
C ASP A 28 0.59 -2.89 3.51
N GLY A 29 -0.23 -1.91 3.13
CA GLY A 29 -1.62 -2.12 2.73
C GLY A 29 -1.76 -3.07 1.55
N TYR A 30 -0.89 -2.98 0.55
CA TYR A 30 -0.82 -3.94 -0.55
C TYR A 30 -0.52 -5.36 -0.06
N LEU A 31 0.51 -5.56 0.77
CA LEU A 31 0.83 -6.88 1.32
C LEU A 31 -0.29 -7.47 2.17
N ARG A 32 -1.00 -6.63 2.94
CA ARG A 32 -2.17 -7.07 3.70
C ARG A 32 -3.31 -7.49 2.78
N HIS A 33 -3.63 -6.66 1.78
CA HIS A 33 -4.65 -6.97 0.79
C HIS A 33 -4.32 -8.25 0.03
N GLN A 34 -3.08 -8.40 -0.43
CA GLN A 34 -2.65 -9.57 -1.15
C GLN A 34 -2.75 -10.84 -0.31
N ARG A 35 -2.32 -10.81 0.95
CA ARG A 35 -2.46 -11.97 1.84
C ARG A 35 -3.92 -12.38 2.06
N VAL A 36 -4.86 -11.42 2.03
CA VAL A 36 -6.29 -11.68 2.25
C VAL A 36 -7.00 -12.11 0.96
N CYS A 37 -6.73 -11.44 -0.16
CA CYS A 37 -7.45 -11.62 -1.42
C CYS A 37 -6.75 -12.58 -2.40
N HIS A 38 -5.43 -12.71 -2.30
CA HIS A 38 -4.60 -13.52 -3.21
C HIS A 38 -3.51 -14.31 -2.44
N PRO A 39 -3.88 -15.20 -1.50
CA PRO A 39 -2.91 -15.95 -0.70
C PRO A 39 -2.02 -16.88 -1.52
N ASP A 40 -2.45 -17.28 -2.72
CA ASP A 40 -1.73 -18.19 -3.62
C ASP A 40 -0.70 -17.47 -4.51
N ARG A 41 -0.74 -16.14 -4.59
CA ARG A 41 0.19 -15.36 -5.42
C ARG A 41 1.32 -14.80 -4.58
N ALA A 42 2.55 -14.91 -5.09
CA ALA A 42 3.71 -14.25 -4.49
C ALA A 42 3.59 -12.72 -4.58
N PRO A 43 3.88 -11.96 -3.50
CA PRO A 43 3.84 -10.51 -3.54
C PRO A 43 4.91 -9.91 -4.41
N LEU A 44 4.53 -8.86 -5.14
CA LEU A 44 5.49 -8.00 -5.83
C LEU A 44 6.44 -7.41 -4.81
N THR A 45 7.67 -7.18 -5.23
CA THR A 45 8.60 -6.40 -4.43
C THR A 45 8.14 -4.94 -4.35
N LYS A 46 8.66 -4.19 -3.37
CA LYS A 46 8.29 -2.77 -3.18
C LYS A 46 8.54 -1.94 -4.44
N ASP A 47 9.65 -2.18 -5.13
CA ASP A 47 10.02 -1.45 -6.35
C ASP A 47 9.06 -1.77 -7.50
N GLU A 48 8.78 -3.07 -7.73
CA GLU A 48 7.82 -3.51 -8.74
C GLU A 48 6.41 -2.99 -8.48
N PHE A 49 5.99 -2.94 -7.21
CA PHE A 49 4.70 -2.37 -6.84
C PHE A 49 4.63 -0.88 -7.18
N VAL A 50 5.67 -0.10 -6.86
CA VAL A 50 5.71 1.33 -7.19
C VAL A 50 5.72 1.53 -8.69
N LYS A 51 6.56 0.78 -9.41
CA LYS A 51 6.64 0.84 -10.87
C LYS A 51 5.29 0.51 -11.51
N GLN A 52 4.66 -0.60 -11.13
CA GLN A 52 3.34 -0.98 -11.62
C GLN A 52 2.29 0.12 -11.36
N ARG A 53 2.31 0.74 -10.18
CA ARG A 53 1.38 1.83 -9.84
C ARG A 53 1.61 3.09 -10.66
N LEU A 54 2.86 3.39 -11.00
CA LEU A 54 3.21 4.49 -11.91
C LEU A 54 2.79 4.16 -13.34
N GLU A 55 3.05 2.95 -13.83
CA GLU A 55 2.61 2.49 -15.16
C GLU A 55 1.08 2.51 -15.29
N ASP A 56 0.33 2.05 -14.28
CA ASP A 56 -1.13 2.18 -14.23
C ASP A 56 -1.59 3.64 -14.32
N ARG A 57 -0.92 4.53 -13.59
CA ARG A 57 -1.29 5.95 -13.55
C ARG A 57 -0.99 6.68 -14.86
N TYR A 58 0.13 6.39 -15.50
CA TYR A 58 0.66 7.17 -16.62
C TYR A 58 0.55 6.47 -17.98
N SER A 59 0.45 5.15 -18.01
CA SER A 59 0.45 4.37 -19.27
C SER A 59 -0.89 3.70 -19.55
N ARG A 60 -1.71 3.39 -18.53
CA ARG A 60 -3.00 2.71 -18.71
C ARG A 60 -4.07 3.17 -17.70
N PRO A 61 -4.74 4.32 -17.93
CA PRO A 61 -5.78 4.77 -17.02
C PRO A 61 -6.97 3.79 -17.04
N GLY A 62 -6.99 2.82 -16.12
CA GLY A 62 -8.13 1.91 -15.95
C GLY A 62 -7.86 0.48 -15.51
N ALA A 63 -6.61 0.00 -15.43
CA ALA A 63 -6.34 -1.36 -14.95
C ALA A 63 -6.38 -1.44 -13.41
N ARG A 64 -7.59 -1.34 -12.87
CA ARG A 64 -7.82 -1.67 -11.45
C ARG A 64 -7.61 -3.18 -11.27
N CYS A 65 -6.60 -3.56 -10.51
CA CYS A 65 -6.65 -4.83 -9.79
C CYS A 65 -7.85 -4.75 -8.83
N CYS A 66 -8.82 -5.65 -9.05
CA CYS A 66 -10.06 -5.91 -8.31
C CYS A 66 -10.63 -4.76 -7.48
#